data_AF-A0A7T8HIK7-F1
#
_entry.id   AF-A0A7T8HIK7-F1
#
_cell.length_a   1.000
_cell.length_b   1.000
_cell.length_c   1.000
_cell.angle_alpha   90.00
_cell.angle_beta   90.00
_cell.angle_gamma   90.00
#
_symmetry.space_group_name_H-M   'P 1'
#
loop_
_entity.id
_entity.type
_entity.pdbx_description
1 polymer ?
#
loop_
_entity_poly.entity_id
_entity_poly.type
_entity_poly.pdbx_seq_one_letter_code
_entity_poly.pdbx_strand_id
1 'polypeptide(L)'
;MDFVKLTDRMNAIVSQVQSVMKTGLMPYWDIDPEIIPASKAEPHMNIEANLHDGDKSVDLYVETSQGGQKFKDIPLSLNWRPFLRNLKITANSRRLMQYKVVHGCTASIDHVYTLDNVTYPYTPTSCWTLASGHCSPHPSYAVFIKKSAGSHLDAKIYFGGHNVEFQSSGPKKVNVLVNGNAVTVGEKEYIHEESGTEIFKVVKWGSTYHVYSFLKLWTFYDGHAVGIIPAPSTAGQHCGLCGNYNRNQYDEFDSKDHHQLKTSEELVEDYKWKC
;
A
#
# COMPACT_ATOMS: atom_id res chain seq x y z
N MET A 1 -19.71 22.94 29.20
CA MET A 1 -18.78 22.08 29.97
C MET A 1 -17.39 22.45 29.50
N ASP A 2 -16.69 23.25 30.31
CA ASP A 2 -15.33 23.68 30.00
C ASP A 2 -14.35 22.54 30.27
N PHE A 3 -13.67 22.07 29.23
CA PHE A 3 -12.60 21.10 29.39
C PHE A 3 -11.31 21.83 29.75
N VAL A 4 -11.13 21.98 31.06
CA VAL A 4 -9.93 22.52 31.70
C VAL A 4 -8.88 21.41 31.79
N LYS A 5 -7.74 21.63 31.10
CA LYS A 5 -6.49 20.84 31.03
C LYS A 5 -6.38 19.83 29.89
N LEU A 6 -5.36 20.06 29.06
CA LEU A 6 -4.79 19.07 28.15
C LEU A 6 -4.25 17.89 28.95
N THR A 7 -4.53 16.67 28.48
CA THR A 7 -4.01 15.43 29.09
C THR A 7 -2.50 15.33 28.88
N ASP A 8 -1.79 14.62 29.77
CA ASP A 8 -0.33 14.44 29.66
C ASP A 8 0.11 13.84 28.32
N ARG A 9 -0.75 13.00 27.74
CA ARG A 9 -0.58 12.44 26.40
C ARG A 9 -0.66 13.50 25.29
N MET A 10 -1.55 14.47 25.43
CA MET A 10 -1.65 15.60 24.51
C MET A 10 -0.44 16.55 24.67
N ASN A 11 0.01 16.78 25.91
CA ASN A 11 1.23 17.56 26.18
C ASN A 11 2.48 16.88 25.58
N ALA A 12 2.56 15.55 25.63
CA ALA A 12 3.64 14.78 25.01
C ALA A 12 3.60 14.83 23.47
N ILE A 13 2.41 14.83 22.87
CA ILE A 13 2.26 14.97 21.41
C ILE A 13 2.62 16.39 20.96
N VAL A 14 2.18 17.42 21.70
CA VAL A 14 2.52 18.82 21.42
C VAL A 14 4.02 19.04 21.57
N SER A 15 4.67 18.51 22.62
CA SER A 15 6.12 18.62 22.78
C SER A 15 6.87 17.87 21.68
N GLN A 16 6.38 16.71 21.23
CA GLN A 16 6.98 15.96 20.13
C GLN A 16 6.83 16.67 18.78
N VAL A 17 5.68 17.30 18.51
CA VAL A 17 5.46 18.13 17.31
C VAL A 17 6.34 19.38 17.36
N GLN A 18 6.46 20.04 18.51
CA GLN A 18 7.36 21.17 18.72
C GLN A 18 8.83 20.76 18.54
N SER A 19 9.24 19.59 19.05
CA SER A 19 10.59 19.05 18.84
C SER A 19 10.84 18.73 17.37
N VAL A 20 9.88 18.13 16.66
CA VAL A 20 10.00 17.81 15.23
C VAL A 20 10.05 19.08 14.37
N MET A 21 9.26 20.10 14.70
CA MET A 21 9.36 21.42 14.05
C MET A 21 10.69 22.10 14.37
N LYS A 22 11.11 22.09 15.65
CA LYS A 22 12.39 22.67 16.09
C LYS A 22 13.58 21.99 15.42
N THR A 23 13.57 20.66 15.29
CA THR A 23 14.62 19.89 14.62
C THR A 23 14.57 19.98 13.10
N GLY A 24 13.38 20.04 12.50
CA GLY A 24 13.21 20.18 11.05
C GLY A 24 13.50 21.59 10.53
N LEU A 25 13.28 22.61 11.36
CA LEU A 25 13.46 24.03 11.00
C LEU A 25 14.74 24.64 11.62
N MET A 26 15.45 23.90 12.48
CA MET A 26 16.73 24.29 13.10
C MET A 26 17.77 24.87 12.12
N PRO A 27 17.93 24.36 10.88
CA PRO A 27 18.88 24.94 9.92
C PRO A 27 18.48 26.31 9.38
N TYR A 28 17.25 26.76 9.63
CA TYR A 28 16.63 27.94 9.03
C TYR A 28 16.17 28.97 10.07
N TRP A 29 16.40 28.72 11.37
CA TRP A 29 16.05 29.61 12.47
C TRP A 29 17.30 30.22 13.11
N ASP A 30 17.55 31.50 12.85
CA ASP A 30 18.61 32.31 13.48
C ASP A 30 18.12 33.08 14.72
N ILE A 31 17.15 32.52 15.45
CA ILE A 31 16.61 33.12 16.68
C ILE A 31 16.71 32.11 17.82
N ASP A 32 17.37 32.53 18.89
CA ASP A 32 17.63 31.76 20.10
C ASP A 32 16.31 31.17 20.67
N PRO A 33 16.22 29.87 21.00
CA PRO A 33 14.94 29.20 21.25
C PRO A 33 14.23 29.56 22.57
N GLU A 34 14.72 30.55 23.32
CA GLU A 34 14.20 30.91 24.64
C GLU A 34 13.05 31.93 24.65
N ILE A 35 12.55 32.40 23.49
CA ILE A 35 11.53 33.47 23.43
C ILE A 35 10.16 33.00 22.90
N ILE A 36 9.80 31.73 23.07
CA ILE A 36 8.38 31.36 22.96
C ILE A 36 7.87 31.10 24.37
N PRO A 37 7.42 32.14 25.10
CA PRO A 37 6.72 31.91 26.35
C PRO A 37 5.54 31.02 26.03
N ALA A 38 5.41 29.91 26.77
CA ALA A 38 4.27 29.01 26.69
C ALA A 38 3.00 29.80 26.97
N SER A 39 2.41 30.38 25.92
CA SER A 39 1.26 31.25 26.06
C SER A 39 0.01 30.37 26.08
N LYS A 40 -0.81 30.59 27.10
CA LYS A 40 -2.11 29.97 27.35
C LYS A 40 -3.13 30.46 26.31
N ALA A 41 -2.90 30.21 25.03
CA ALA A 41 -3.79 30.62 23.97
C ALA A 41 -4.55 29.40 23.41
N GLU A 42 -5.83 29.58 23.15
CA GLU A 42 -6.81 28.53 22.80
C GLU A 42 -6.41 27.72 21.55
N PRO A 43 -6.84 26.45 21.45
CA PRO A 43 -6.28 25.48 20.51
C PRO A 43 -6.91 25.61 19.13
N HIS A 44 -6.68 26.72 18.44
CA HIS A 44 -6.96 26.82 17.02
C HIS A 44 -5.70 27.20 16.25
N MET A 45 -5.34 26.35 15.30
CA MET A 45 -4.22 26.55 14.38
C MET A 45 -4.70 26.13 13.00
N ASN A 46 -4.83 27.10 12.09
CA ASN A 46 -5.16 26.86 10.70
C ASN A 46 -3.88 27.01 9.88
N ILE A 47 -3.57 26.01 9.05
CA ILE A 47 -2.40 26.04 8.18
C ILE A 47 -2.86 25.90 6.73
N GLU A 48 -2.59 26.90 5.91
CA GLU A 48 -2.80 26.87 4.46
C GLU A 48 -1.45 26.77 3.76
N ALA A 49 -1.32 25.79 2.87
CA ALA A 49 -0.09 25.54 2.11
C ALA A 49 -0.37 25.59 0.62
N ASN A 50 0.31 26.48 -0.11
CA ASN A 50 0.19 26.62 -1.55
C ASN A 50 1.53 26.25 -2.21
N LEU A 51 1.51 25.16 -2.99
CA LEU A 51 2.69 24.62 -3.66
C LEU A 51 2.90 25.31 -5.02
N HIS A 52 4.16 25.64 -5.30
CA HIS A 52 4.59 26.32 -6.52
C HIS A 52 5.74 25.55 -7.19
N ASP A 53 6.02 25.89 -8.46
CA ASP A 53 7.14 25.36 -9.24
C ASP A 53 7.25 23.83 -9.32
N GLY A 54 6.11 23.15 -9.43
CA GLY A 54 6.05 21.69 -9.51
C GLY A 54 6.48 21.03 -8.20
N ASP A 55 5.96 21.53 -7.08
CA ASP A 55 6.18 21.07 -5.71
C ASP A 55 7.63 21.28 -5.20
N LYS A 56 8.36 22.23 -5.79
CA LYS A 56 9.73 22.59 -5.38
C LYS A 56 9.76 23.72 -4.35
N SER A 57 8.69 24.49 -4.26
CA SER A 57 8.54 25.60 -3.31
C SER A 57 7.13 25.61 -2.72
N VAL A 58 7.00 26.09 -1.49
CA VAL A 58 5.70 26.20 -0.81
C VAL A 58 5.55 27.55 -0.10
N ASP A 59 4.39 28.15 -0.28
CA ASP A 59 3.90 29.26 0.54
C ASP A 59 3.07 28.68 1.69
N LEU A 60 3.47 28.95 2.94
CA LEU A 60 2.75 28.54 4.14
C LEU A 60 2.11 29.76 4.80
N TYR A 61 0.83 29.68 5.11
CA TYR A 61 0.15 30.62 6.00
C TYR A 61 -0.28 29.87 7.25
N VAL A 62 0.18 30.33 8.41
CA VAL A 62 -0.13 29.75 9.72
C VAL A 62 -0.89 30.78 10.52
N GLU A 63 -2.16 30.50 10.77
CA GLU A 63 -3.04 31.33 11.59
C GLU A 63 -3.22 30.69 12.96
N THR A 64 -2.96 31.49 14.00
CA THR A 64 -3.17 31.12 15.40
C THR A 64 -4.11 32.13 16.05
N SER A 65 -4.52 31.87 17.29
CA SER A 65 -5.25 32.81 18.14
C SER A 65 -4.56 34.16 18.36
N GLN A 66 -3.27 34.28 18.02
CA GLN A 66 -2.48 35.51 18.13
C GLN A 66 -2.26 36.20 16.78
N GLY A 67 -2.89 35.72 15.71
CA GLY A 67 -2.79 36.25 14.36
C GLY A 67 -2.11 35.27 13.39
N GLY A 68 -2.12 35.64 12.10
CA GLY A 68 -1.57 34.81 11.03
C GLY A 68 -0.24 35.30 10.46
N GLN A 69 0.68 34.36 10.26
CA GLN A 69 1.98 34.60 9.63
C GLN A 69 2.06 33.90 8.27
N LYS A 70 2.64 34.58 7.28
CA LYS A 70 2.83 34.05 5.93
C LYS A 70 4.31 33.90 5.63
N PHE A 71 4.69 32.68 5.26
CA PHE A 71 6.01 32.29 4.80
C PHE A 71 5.89 31.99 3.31
N LYS A 72 6.78 32.57 2.51
CA LYS A 72 6.75 32.42 1.06
C LYS A 72 7.99 31.72 0.55
N ASP A 73 7.85 31.03 -0.58
CA ASP A 73 8.94 30.46 -1.36
C ASP A 73 9.86 29.52 -0.54
N ILE A 74 9.30 28.75 0.39
CA ILE A 74 10.10 27.80 1.18
C ILE A 74 10.57 26.67 0.25
N PRO A 75 11.89 26.52 0.00
CA PRO A 75 12.40 25.53 -0.93
C PRO A 75 12.27 24.13 -0.34
N LEU A 76 11.54 23.25 -1.02
CA LEU A 76 11.41 21.84 -0.66
C LEU A 76 12.58 21.06 -1.24
N SER A 77 13.65 20.88 -0.46
CA SER A 77 14.82 20.05 -0.82
C SER A 77 14.52 18.55 -0.70
N LEU A 78 13.48 18.09 -1.40
CA LEU A 78 13.05 16.70 -1.41
C LEU A 78 13.97 15.89 -2.35
N ASN A 79 15.15 15.52 -1.82
CA ASN A 79 16.16 14.72 -2.49
C ASN A 79 15.76 13.22 -2.55
N TRP A 80 14.60 12.92 -3.12
CA TRP A 80 14.23 11.54 -3.46
C TRP A 80 14.96 11.16 -4.75
N ARG A 81 15.86 10.17 -4.64
CA ARG A 81 16.53 9.44 -5.75
C ARG A 81 15.58 9.21 -6.94
N PRO A 82 16.08 9.10 -8.19
CA PRO A 82 15.29 9.38 -9.39
C PRO A 82 14.05 8.50 -9.48
N PHE A 83 12.92 9.09 -9.13
CA PHE A 83 11.61 8.48 -9.18
C PHE A 83 11.15 8.44 -10.65
N LEU A 84 11.34 7.30 -11.29
CA LEU A 84 10.42 6.65 -12.23
C LEU A 84 9.51 7.59 -13.03
N ARG A 85 10.09 8.25 -14.03
CA ARG A 85 9.40 9.27 -14.84
C ARG A 85 8.25 8.78 -15.72
N ASN A 86 7.94 7.49 -15.77
CA ASN A 86 6.93 6.93 -16.69
C ASN A 86 5.77 6.18 -16.03
N LEU A 87 5.63 6.23 -14.70
CA LEU A 87 4.41 5.75 -14.04
C LEU A 87 3.32 6.82 -14.19
N LYS A 88 2.27 6.55 -14.99
CA LYS A 88 0.98 7.27 -14.96
C LYS A 88 0.21 6.94 -13.67
N ILE A 89 0.87 6.99 -12.51
CA ILE A 89 0.19 7.02 -11.21
C ILE A 89 -0.19 8.49 -11.00
N THR A 90 -1.48 8.80 -11.18
CA THR A 90 -2.02 10.14 -10.95
C THR A 90 -1.66 10.64 -9.54
N ALA A 91 -1.48 11.95 -9.37
CA ALA A 91 -1.19 12.56 -8.06
C ALA A 91 -2.21 12.14 -6.99
N ASN A 92 -3.47 11.94 -7.39
CA ASN A 92 -4.54 11.44 -6.54
C ASN A 92 -4.27 10.02 -6.02
N SER A 93 -3.81 9.09 -6.85
CA SER A 93 -3.46 7.73 -6.41
C SER A 93 -2.27 7.70 -5.43
N ARG A 94 -1.27 8.57 -5.60
CA ARG A 94 -0.16 8.69 -4.62
C ARG A 94 -0.63 9.26 -3.29
N ARG A 95 -1.48 10.29 -3.36
CA ARG A 95 -2.12 10.92 -2.22
C ARG A 95 -2.95 9.89 -1.44
N LEU A 96 -3.71 9.06 -2.14
CA LEU A 96 -4.52 7.98 -1.53
C LEU A 96 -3.67 6.90 -0.86
N MET A 97 -2.52 6.50 -1.42
CA MET A 97 -1.61 5.56 -0.75
C MET A 97 -0.92 6.19 0.47
N GLN A 98 -0.48 7.45 0.37
CA GLN A 98 0.20 8.17 1.46
C GLN A 98 -0.74 8.49 2.62
N TYR A 99 -2.01 8.80 2.37
CA TYR A 99 -3.02 8.97 3.41
C TYR A 99 -3.63 7.67 3.92
N LYS A 100 -3.06 6.50 3.57
CA LYS A 100 -3.59 5.18 3.98
C LYS A 100 -5.06 4.98 3.54
N VAL A 101 -5.44 5.54 2.39
CA VAL A 101 -6.79 5.38 1.80
C VAL A 101 -6.83 4.17 0.87
N VAL A 102 -5.71 3.80 0.27
CA VAL A 102 -5.53 2.57 -0.51
C VAL A 102 -4.39 1.77 0.14
N HIS A 103 -4.75 0.74 0.90
CA HIS A 103 -3.81 -0.21 1.47
C HIS A 103 -3.59 -1.36 0.49
N GLY A 104 -2.34 -1.76 0.33
CA GLY A 104 -1.96 -2.93 -0.45
C GLY A 104 -1.47 -4.03 0.48
N CYS A 105 -1.81 -5.27 0.16
CA CYS A 105 -1.23 -6.43 0.80
C CYS A 105 0.10 -6.77 0.12
N THR A 106 1.04 -7.36 0.85
CA THR A 106 2.23 -8.01 0.28
C THR A 106 2.41 -9.37 0.94
N ALA A 107 2.41 -10.42 0.14
CA ALA A 107 2.81 -11.76 0.58
C ALA A 107 4.22 -12.06 0.06
N SER A 108 5.19 -12.17 0.98
CA SER A 108 6.59 -12.52 0.69
C SER A 108 6.85 -14.00 1.01
N ILE A 109 8.11 -14.44 0.96
CA ILE A 109 8.49 -15.81 1.31
C ILE A 109 8.39 -16.15 2.82
N ASP A 110 8.25 -15.13 3.69
CA ASP A 110 8.36 -15.28 5.15
C ASP A 110 7.32 -14.49 5.97
N HIS A 111 6.69 -13.47 5.38
CA HIS A 111 5.67 -12.68 6.05
C HIS A 111 4.54 -12.27 5.09
N VAL A 112 3.39 -11.98 5.68
CA VAL A 112 2.31 -11.29 5.01
C VAL A 112 2.12 -9.94 5.70
N TYR A 113 2.08 -8.88 4.89
CA TYR A 113 1.57 -7.58 5.28
C TYR A 113 0.16 -7.45 4.69
N THR A 114 -0.85 -7.34 5.53
CA THR A 114 -2.25 -7.40 5.14
C THR A 114 -2.80 -6.06 4.65
N LEU A 115 -4.05 -6.08 4.19
CA LEU A 115 -4.76 -4.88 3.75
C LEU A 115 -5.12 -3.94 4.91
N ASP A 116 -5.21 -4.43 6.16
CA ASP A 116 -5.54 -3.60 7.32
C ASP A 116 -4.30 -3.23 8.16
N ASN A 117 -3.10 -3.34 7.57
CA ASN A 117 -1.82 -2.94 8.15
C ASN A 117 -1.41 -3.81 9.35
N VAL A 118 -1.62 -5.13 9.24
CA VAL A 118 -1.05 -6.13 10.14
C VAL A 118 0.07 -6.88 9.43
N THR A 119 1.18 -7.12 10.11
CA THR A 119 2.26 -7.98 9.61
C THR A 119 2.34 -9.22 10.48
N TYR A 120 2.37 -10.38 9.85
CA TYR A 120 2.56 -11.64 10.56
C TYR A 120 3.47 -12.60 9.79
N PRO A 121 4.27 -13.43 10.49
CA PRO A 121 5.09 -14.45 9.85
C PRO A 121 4.24 -15.63 9.40
N TYR A 122 4.62 -16.27 8.31
CA TYR A 122 3.95 -17.49 7.84
C TYR A 122 4.94 -18.37 7.05
N THR A 123 4.53 -19.60 6.76
CA THR A 123 5.32 -20.51 5.92
C THR A 123 4.55 -20.83 4.63
N PRO A 124 5.00 -20.37 3.45
CA PRO A 124 4.36 -20.73 2.19
C PRO A 124 4.58 -22.22 1.87
N THR A 125 3.55 -22.86 1.32
CA THR A 125 3.55 -24.30 1.03
C THR A 125 3.82 -24.58 -0.44
N SER A 126 4.09 -25.84 -0.80
CA SER A 126 4.19 -26.27 -2.20
C SER A 126 2.85 -26.39 -2.93
N CYS A 127 1.73 -26.14 -2.25
CA CYS A 127 0.40 -26.07 -2.84
C CYS A 127 0.00 -24.61 -3.08
N TRP A 128 -0.95 -24.36 -3.96
CA TRP A 128 -1.47 -23.01 -4.10
C TRP A 128 -2.22 -22.60 -2.81
N THR A 129 -2.02 -21.39 -2.33
CA THR A 129 -2.73 -20.84 -1.18
C THR A 129 -3.32 -19.50 -1.61
N LEU A 130 -4.59 -19.25 -1.27
CA LEU A 130 -5.25 -18.00 -1.58
C LEU A 130 -4.64 -16.87 -0.74
N ALA A 131 -3.84 -16.02 -1.38
CA ALA A 131 -3.28 -14.83 -0.74
C ALA A 131 -4.35 -13.75 -0.57
N SER A 132 -5.11 -13.46 -1.63
CA SER A 132 -6.20 -12.49 -1.60
C SER A 132 -7.24 -12.82 -2.65
N GLY A 133 -8.51 -12.75 -2.30
CA GLY A 133 -9.61 -12.88 -3.26
C GLY A 133 -10.77 -11.96 -2.92
N HIS A 134 -11.55 -11.61 -3.94
CA HIS A 134 -12.84 -10.97 -3.76
C HIS A 134 -13.90 -12.06 -3.55
N CYS A 135 -14.31 -12.28 -2.31
CA CYS A 135 -15.11 -13.42 -1.87
C CYS A 135 -16.59 -13.06 -1.71
N SER A 136 -17.12 -12.26 -2.64
CA SER A 136 -18.55 -11.96 -2.75
C SER A 136 -19.25 -12.98 -3.65
N PRO A 137 -20.59 -12.95 -3.75
CA PRO A 137 -21.34 -13.82 -4.68
C PRO A 137 -20.92 -13.67 -6.16
N HIS A 138 -20.30 -12.54 -6.53
CA HIS A 138 -19.76 -12.29 -7.86
C HIS A 138 -18.27 -11.92 -7.78
N PRO A 139 -17.37 -12.91 -7.61
CA PRO A 139 -15.94 -12.68 -7.48
C PRO A 139 -15.35 -11.94 -8.69
N SER A 140 -14.54 -10.92 -8.45
CA SER A 140 -13.87 -10.14 -9.51
C SER A 140 -12.44 -10.58 -9.78
N TYR A 141 -11.75 -11.11 -8.75
CA TYR A 141 -10.39 -11.62 -8.87
C TYR A 141 -10.06 -12.62 -7.75
N ALA A 142 -9.00 -13.40 -7.97
CA ALA A 142 -8.32 -14.17 -6.93
C ALA A 142 -6.81 -14.25 -7.21
N VAL A 143 -5.99 -14.12 -6.16
CA VAL A 143 -4.53 -14.21 -6.21
C VAL A 143 -4.09 -15.37 -5.34
N PHE A 144 -3.41 -16.33 -5.94
CA PHE A 144 -2.81 -17.46 -5.28
C PHE A 144 -1.30 -17.36 -5.31
N ILE A 145 -0.67 -17.85 -4.24
CA ILE A 145 0.78 -17.99 -4.13
C ILE A 145 1.15 -19.44 -3.84
N LYS A 146 2.35 -19.85 -4.24
CA LYS A 146 2.88 -21.18 -3.97
C LYS A 146 4.39 -21.08 -3.84
N LYS A 147 4.98 -21.76 -2.86
CA LYS A 147 6.43 -21.89 -2.76
C LYS A 147 6.99 -22.62 -3.97
N SER A 148 7.95 -22.01 -4.65
CA SER A 148 8.74 -22.65 -5.70
C SER A 148 10.17 -22.89 -5.21
N ALA A 149 11.06 -23.34 -6.10
CA ALA A 149 12.40 -23.76 -5.71
C ALA A 149 13.19 -22.64 -5.02
N GLY A 150 13.88 -22.96 -3.92
CA GLY A 150 14.66 -22.00 -3.15
C GLY A 150 13.80 -21.03 -2.34
N SER A 151 14.09 -19.74 -2.45
CA SER A 151 13.40 -18.65 -1.76
C SER A 151 12.38 -17.92 -2.65
N HIS A 152 11.79 -18.62 -3.62
CA HIS A 152 10.89 -18.04 -4.60
C HIS A 152 9.42 -18.41 -4.35
N LEU A 153 8.54 -17.55 -4.86
CA LEU A 153 7.11 -17.79 -4.95
C LEU A 153 6.69 -17.82 -6.41
N ASP A 154 5.82 -18.77 -6.76
CA ASP A 154 4.99 -18.68 -7.94
C ASP A 154 3.70 -17.93 -7.57
N ALA A 155 3.14 -17.21 -8.54
CA ALA A 155 1.92 -16.44 -8.35
C ALA A 155 0.91 -16.75 -9.46
N LYS A 156 -0.37 -16.88 -9.12
CA LYS A 156 -1.45 -17.13 -10.08
C LYS A 156 -2.62 -16.21 -9.81
N ILE A 157 -2.98 -15.43 -10.80
CA ILE A 157 -3.99 -14.37 -10.67
C ILE A 157 -5.13 -14.67 -11.64
N TYR A 158 -6.36 -14.68 -11.12
CA TYR A 158 -7.58 -14.91 -11.88
C TYR A 158 -8.37 -13.62 -12.09
N PHE A 159 -8.95 -13.46 -13.28
CA PHE A 159 -9.84 -12.36 -13.66
C PHE A 159 -10.98 -12.89 -14.53
N GLY A 160 -12.18 -13.03 -13.98
CA GLY A 160 -13.40 -13.31 -14.77
C GLY A 160 -13.27 -14.45 -15.81
N GLY A 161 -12.64 -15.57 -15.44
CA GLY A 161 -12.41 -16.72 -16.33
C GLY A 161 -11.02 -16.81 -16.96
N HIS A 162 -10.26 -15.70 -16.96
CA HIS A 162 -8.88 -15.68 -17.43
C HIS A 162 -7.89 -15.76 -16.26
N ASN A 163 -6.64 -16.11 -16.56
CA ASN A 163 -5.59 -16.11 -15.57
C ASN A 163 -4.21 -15.71 -16.13
N VAL A 164 -3.40 -15.15 -15.23
CA VAL A 164 -1.97 -14.92 -15.41
C VAL A 164 -1.23 -15.74 -14.36
N GLU A 165 -0.30 -16.58 -14.80
CA GLU A 165 0.57 -17.37 -13.93
C GLU A 165 2.03 -16.93 -14.11
N PHE A 166 2.69 -16.64 -13.00
CA PHE A 166 4.11 -16.37 -12.92
C PHE A 166 4.80 -17.57 -12.28
N GLN A 167 5.73 -18.18 -13.01
CA GLN A 167 6.53 -19.29 -12.51
C GLN A 167 7.99 -18.86 -12.39
N SER A 168 8.51 -18.86 -11.16
CA SER A 168 9.91 -18.57 -10.92
C SER A 168 10.74 -19.79 -11.32
N SER A 169 11.58 -19.61 -12.34
CA SER A 169 12.44 -20.66 -12.92
C SER A 169 13.91 -20.48 -12.54
N GLY A 170 14.22 -19.61 -11.57
CA GLY A 170 15.56 -19.31 -11.09
C GLY A 170 15.76 -17.82 -10.73
N PRO A 171 16.98 -17.39 -10.35
CA PRO A 171 17.22 -16.10 -9.69
C PRO A 171 16.77 -14.84 -10.45
N LYS A 172 16.58 -14.93 -11.78
CA LYS A 172 16.17 -13.82 -12.65
C LYS A 172 15.26 -14.25 -13.81
N LYS A 173 14.73 -15.48 -13.78
CA LYS A 173 13.92 -16.02 -14.87
C LYS A 173 12.51 -16.29 -14.36
N VAL A 174 11.55 -15.56 -14.92
CA VAL A 174 10.13 -15.73 -14.65
C VAL A 174 9.47 -16.08 -15.98
N ASN A 175 8.79 -17.22 -16.01
CA ASN A 175 7.90 -17.56 -17.12
C ASN A 175 6.53 -16.95 -16.83
N VAL A 176 5.97 -16.26 -17.82
CA VAL A 176 4.62 -15.69 -17.74
C VAL A 176 3.71 -16.53 -18.61
N LEU A 177 2.64 -17.07 -18.04
CA LEU A 177 1.62 -17.79 -18.77
C LEU A 177 0.29 -17.04 -18.69
N VAL A 178 -0.39 -16.90 -19.82
CA VAL A 178 -1.73 -16.34 -19.91
C VAL A 178 -2.67 -17.44 -20.41
N ASN A 179 -3.65 -17.80 -19.58
CA ASN A 179 -4.57 -18.91 -19.85
C ASN A 179 -3.84 -20.22 -20.23
N GLY A 180 -2.70 -20.49 -19.58
CA GLY A 180 -1.85 -21.66 -19.83
C GLY A 180 -0.88 -21.53 -20.99
N ASN A 181 -0.95 -20.48 -21.80
CA ASN A 181 -0.03 -20.25 -22.92
C ASN A 181 1.12 -19.34 -22.49
N ALA A 182 2.36 -19.74 -22.78
CA ALA A 182 3.53 -18.92 -22.49
C ALA A 182 3.51 -17.62 -23.33
N VAL A 183 3.73 -16.47 -22.68
CA VAL A 183 3.77 -15.16 -23.32
C VAL A 183 5.07 -14.43 -22.99
N THR A 184 5.56 -13.63 -23.94
CA THR A 184 6.76 -12.81 -23.75
C THR A 184 6.33 -11.40 -23.37
N VAL A 185 6.62 -10.99 -22.13
CA VAL A 185 6.45 -9.60 -21.67
C VAL A 185 7.81 -8.90 -21.70
N GLY A 186 8.05 -8.16 -22.77
CA GLY A 186 9.28 -7.41 -23.02
C GLY A 186 9.19 -5.95 -22.56
N GLU A 187 9.66 -5.02 -23.39
CA GLU A 187 9.53 -3.57 -23.14
C GLU A 187 8.12 -3.04 -23.38
N LYS A 188 7.34 -3.71 -24.24
CA LYS A 188 5.95 -3.37 -24.51
C LYS A 188 5.03 -4.13 -23.55
N GLU A 189 3.94 -3.47 -23.14
CA GLU A 189 2.89 -4.11 -22.37
C GLU A 189 2.21 -5.21 -23.17
N TYR A 190 1.88 -6.32 -22.49
CA TYR A 190 1.02 -7.36 -23.03
C TYR A 190 -0.42 -7.04 -22.62
N ILE A 191 -1.33 -6.95 -23.59
CA ILE A 191 -2.75 -6.65 -23.34
C ILE A 191 -3.54 -7.91 -23.69
N HIS A 192 -4.38 -8.36 -22.75
CA HIS A 192 -5.32 -9.45 -22.98
C HIS A 192 -6.72 -8.87 -23.15
N GLU A 193 -7.30 -9.10 -24.32
CA GLU A 193 -8.63 -8.62 -24.68
C GLU A 193 -9.57 -9.79 -24.99
N GLU A 194 -10.85 -9.61 -24.70
CA GLU A 194 -11.92 -10.50 -25.14
C GLU A 194 -13.04 -9.65 -25.73
N SER A 195 -13.48 -9.98 -26.95
CA SER A 195 -14.55 -9.25 -27.66
C SER A 195 -14.33 -7.73 -27.75
N GLY A 196 -13.08 -7.29 -27.89
CA GLY A 196 -12.71 -5.86 -27.96
C GLY A 196 -12.70 -5.13 -26.63
N THR A 197 -12.83 -5.84 -25.51
CA THR A 197 -12.71 -5.29 -24.15
C THR A 197 -11.41 -5.75 -23.51
N GLU A 198 -10.60 -4.81 -23.01
CA GLU A 198 -9.41 -5.13 -22.20
C GLU A 198 -9.83 -5.79 -20.88
N ILE A 199 -9.36 -7.01 -20.65
CA ILE A 199 -9.59 -7.71 -19.38
C ILE A 199 -8.49 -7.36 -18.39
N PHE A 200 -7.24 -7.45 -18.84
CA PHE A 200 -6.07 -7.05 -18.07
C PHE A 200 -4.89 -6.78 -18.99
N LYS A 201 -3.86 -6.16 -18.43
CA LYS A 201 -2.55 -6.03 -19.05
C LYS A 201 -1.42 -6.36 -18.12
N VAL A 202 -0.34 -6.88 -18.68
CA VAL A 202 0.89 -7.23 -17.99
C VAL A 202 2.00 -6.31 -18.48
N VAL A 203 2.63 -5.60 -17.54
CA VAL A 203 3.74 -4.68 -17.81
C VAL A 203 4.96 -5.18 -17.06
N LYS A 204 6.07 -5.38 -17.77
CA LYS A 204 7.35 -5.64 -17.13
C LYS A 204 8.08 -4.34 -16.89
N TRP A 205 8.52 -4.11 -15.66
CA TRP A 205 9.29 -2.94 -15.31
C TRP A 205 10.54 -3.35 -14.52
N GLY A 206 11.70 -3.28 -15.17
CA GLY A 206 12.93 -3.82 -14.61
C GLY A 206 12.82 -5.33 -14.36
N SER A 207 12.92 -5.75 -13.09
CA SER A 207 12.77 -7.14 -12.66
C SER A 207 11.37 -7.49 -12.16
N THR A 208 10.44 -6.53 -12.12
CA THR A 208 9.08 -6.76 -11.64
C THR A 208 8.08 -6.89 -12.78
N TYR A 209 7.03 -7.66 -12.55
CA TYR A 209 5.87 -7.78 -13.42
C TYR A 209 4.68 -7.17 -12.71
N HIS A 210 3.95 -6.30 -13.41
CA HIS A 210 2.74 -5.69 -12.89
C HIS A 210 1.55 -6.17 -13.72
N VAL A 211 0.47 -6.57 -13.04
CA VAL A 211 -0.78 -6.89 -13.71
C VAL A 211 -1.83 -5.88 -13.32
N TYR A 212 -2.44 -5.25 -14.31
CA TYR A 212 -3.50 -4.26 -14.12
C TYR A 212 -4.79 -4.80 -14.71
N SER A 213 -5.87 -4.80 -13.94
CA SER A 213 -7.23 -5.02 -14.43
C SER A 213 -8.10 -3.87 -13.95
N PHE A 214 -8.71 -3.15 -14.90
CA PHE A 214 -9.41 -1.90 -14.62
C PHE A 214 -10.54 -2.10 -13.60
N LEU A 215 -10.56 -1.27 -12.55
CA LEU A 215 -11.50 -1.32 -11.42
C LEU A 215 -11.58 -2.66 -10.67
N LYS A 216 -10.61 -3.57 -10.86
CA LYS A 216 -10.58 -4.87 -10.17
C LYS A 216 -9.38 -5.00 -9.26
N LEU A 217 -8.17 -4.90 -9.83
CA LEU A 217 -6.94 -5.26 -9.15
C LEU A 217 -5.72 -4.64 -9.81
N TRP A 218 -4.76 -4.27 -9.00
CA TRP A 218 -3.37 -4.07 -9.40
C TRP A 218 -2.47 -5.00 -8.60
N THR A 219 -1.61 -5.75 -9.27
CA THR A 219 -0.57 -6.53 -8.61
C THR A 219 0.82 -6.17 -9.10
N PHE A 220 1.82 -6.44 -8.27
CA PHE A 220 3.21 -6.54 -8.69
C PHE A 220 3.82 -7.85 -8.19
N TYR A 221 4.78 -8.37 -8.94
CA TYR A 221 5.47 -9.61 -8.65
C TYR A 221 6.95 -9.49 -9.02
N ASP A 222 7.84 -9.96 -8.15
CA ASP A 222 9.29 -9.86 -8.34
C ASP A 222 10.03 -11.21 -8.24
N GLY A 223 9.30 -12.32 -8.13
CA GLY A 223 9.86 -13.66 -7.89
C GLY A 223 9.88 -14.11 -6.44
N HIS A 224 9.78 -13.19 -5.48
CA HIS A 224 9.88 -13.45 -4.04
C HIS A 224 8.66 -12.97 -3.26
N ALA A 225 7.99 -11.96 -3.79
CA ALA A 225 6.78 -11.40 -3.21
C ALA A 225 5.74 -11.07 -4.29
N VAL A 226 4.49 -11.08 -3.87
CA VAL A 226 3.36 -10.54 -4.63
C VAL A 226 2.75 -9.40 -3.82
N GLY A 227 2.74 -8.21 -4.39
CA GLY A 227 1.95 -7.11 -3.87
C GLY A 227 0.58 -7.05 -4.55
N ILE A 228 -0.46 -6.77 -3.76
CA ILE A 228 -1.85 -6.89 -4.15
C ILE A 228 -2.59 -5.62 -3.69
N ILE A 229 -3.07 -4.84 -4.65
CA ILE A 229 -3.83 -3.62 -4.42
C ILE A 229 -5.21 -3.80 -5.06
N PRO A 230 -6.20 -4.21 -4.27
CA PRO A 230 -7.56 -4.41 -4.78
C PRO A 230 -8.30 -3.10 -5.01
N ALA A 231 -9.39 -3.19 -5.77
CA ALA A 231 -10.32 -2.08 -5.88
C ALA A 231 -10.96 -1.76 -4.50
N PRO A 232 -11.04 -0.49 -4.08
CA PRO A 232 -11.68 -0.12 -2.80
C PRO A 232 -13.12 -0.60 -2.64
N SER A 233 -13.84 -0.83 -3.75
CA SER A 233 -15.21 -1.35 -3.76
C SER A 233 -15.34 -2.78 -3.19
N THR A 234 -14.22 -3.47 -2.99
CA THR A 234 -14.21 -4.84 -2.44
C THR A 234 -13.99 -4.86 -0.92
N ALA A 235 -13.80 -3.71 -0.27
CA ALA A 235 -13.59 -3.63 1.18
C ALA A 235 -14.66 -4.39 2.00
N GLY A 236 -14.22 -5.17 2.99
CA GLY A 236 -15.06 -6.04 3.80
C GLY A 236 -15.60 -7.28 3.08
N GLN A 237 -15.21 -7.51 1.83
CA GLN A 237 -15.59 -8.67 1.02
C GLN A 237 -14.35 -9.45 0.55
N HIS A 238 -13.23 -9.32 1.26
CA HIS A 238 -12.01 -10.08 0.98
C HIS A 238 -11.94 -11.36 1.79
N CYS A 239 -11.20 -12.32 1.25
CA CYS A 239 -10.72 -13.45 2.01
C CYS A 239 -9.33 -13.88 1.53
N GLY A 240 -8.64 -14.65 2.37
CA GLY A 240 -7.26 -15.11 2.14
C GLY A 240 -6.28 -14.58 3.18
N LEU A 241 -5.00 -14.86 2.97
CA LEU A 241 -3.91 -14.42 3.85
C LEU A 241 -3.85 -12.89 4.03
N CYS A 242 -4.35 -12.11 3.08
CA CYS A 242 -4.33 -10.65 3.13
C CYS A 242 -5.39 -10.02 4.04
N GLY A 243 -6.16 -10.82 4.77
CA GLY A 243 -7.26 -10.36 5.63
C GLY A 243 -8.56 -10.11 4.86
N ASN A 244 -9.51 -9.45 5.54
CA ASN A 244 -10.87 -9.22 5.02
C ASN A 244 -11.10 -7.77 4.51
N TYR A 245 -10.09 -6.91 4.63
CA TYR A 245 -10.05 -5.53 4.10
C TYR A 245 -11.16 -4.62 4.65
N ASN A 246 -11.42 -4.69 5.95
CA ASN A 246 -12.50 -3.95 6.61
C ASN A 246 -12.01 -2.83 7.55
N ARG A 247 -10.69 -2.58 7.60
CA ARG A 247 -9.98 -1.63 8.50
C ARG A 247 -9.95 -2.05 9.96
N ASN A 248 -10.23 -3.31 10.26
CA ASN A 248 -10.06 -3.91 11.56
C ASN A 248 -8.77 -4.74 11.54
N GLN A 249 -7.97 -4.60 12.59
CA GLN A 249 -6.68 -5.28 12.69
C GLN A 249 -6.76 -6.56 13.53
N TYR A 250 -7.91 -6.81 14.15
CA TYR A 250 -8.09 -7.86 15.15
C TYR A 250 -8.68 -9.15 14.57
N ASP A 251 -9.10 -9.14 13.30
CA ASP A 251 -9.81 -10.19 12.57
C ASP A 251 -9.09 -10.65 11.29
N GLU A 252 -7.80 -10.36 11.18
CA GLU A 252 -7.02 -10.71 9.99
C GLU A 252 -6.83 -12.21 9.79
N PHE A 253 -7.08 -13.00 10.84
CA PHE A 253 -6.96 -14.47 10.84
C PHE A 253 -8.35 -15.12 10.73
N ASP A 254 -9.27 -14.48 10.03
CA ASP A 254 -10.57 -15.07 9.70
C ASP A 254 -10.44 -16.20 8.66
N SER A 255 -10.95 -17.38 9.04
CA SER A 255 -11.13 -18.51 8.12
C SER A 255 -12.19 -18.22 7.05
N LYS A 256 -12.26 -19.10 6.04
CA LYS A 256 -13.30 -19.11 5.00
C LYS A 256 -14.73 -19.10 5.54
N ASP A 257 -14.94 -19.64 6.74
CA ASP A 257 -16.24 -19.73 7.40
C ASP A 257 -16.47 -18.63 8.45
N HIS A 258 -15.64 -17.57 8.44
CA HIS A 258 -15.72 -16.44 9.38
C HIS A 258 -15.52 -16.81 10.86
N HIS A 259 -14.67 -17.82 11.10
CA HIS A 259 -14.17 -18.12 12.44
C HIS A 259 -12.75 -17.59 12.60
N GLN A 260 -12.50 -16.92 13.73
CA GLN A 260 -11.17 -16.45 14.10
C GLN A 260 -10.23 -17.63 14.36
N LEU A 261 -9.16 -17.70 13.57
CA LEU A 261 -8.05 -18.63 13.76
C LEU A 261 -6.99 -18.03 14.69
N LYS A 262 -6.17 -18.89 15.29
CA LYS A 262 -5.19 -18.49 16.31
C LYS A 262 -3.80 -18.28 15.73
N THR A 263 -3.47 -18.99 14.65
CA THR A 263 -2.11 -18.97 14.08
C THR A 263 -2.14 -18.83 12.57
N SER A 264 -1.01 -18.38 12.00
CA SER A 264 -0.88 -18.24 10.56
C SER A 264 -0.77 -19.59 9.86
N GLU A 265 -0.34 -20.65 10.55
CA GLU A 265 -0.33 -22.02 10.02
C GLU A 265 -1.74 -22.55 9.81
N GLU A 266 -2.66 -22.31 10.76
CA GLU A 266 -4.08 -22.65 10.61
C GLU A 266 -4.68 -21.89 9.41
N LEU A 267 -4.34 -20.61 9.26
CA LEU A 267 -4.80 -19.75 8.16
C LEU A 267 -4.29 -20.25 6.79
N VAL A 268 -3.02 -20.64 6.71
CA VAL A 268 -2.42 -21.20 5.49
C VAL A 268 -3.07 -22.53 5.12
N GLU A 269 -3.36 -23.38 6.10
CA GLU A 269 -4.07 -24.64 5.87
C GLU A 269 -5.50 -24.39 5.37
N ASP A 270 -6.23 -23.48 6.03
CA ASP A 270 -7.59 -23.13 5.67
C ASP A 270 -7.66 -22.61 4.24
N TYR A 271 -6.79 -21.68 3.84
CA TYR A 271 -6.77 -21.09 2.49
C TYR A 271 -5.99 -21.88 1.43
N LYS A 272 -5.56 -23.11 1.75
CA LYS A 272 -4.91 -23.99 0.77
C LYS A 272 -5.87 -24.41 -0.35
N TRP A 273 -5.32 -24.56 -1.55
CA TRP A 273 -6.02 -24.91 -2.78
C TRP A 273 -5.07 -25.66 -3.72
N LYS A 274 -5.52 -26.76 -4.35
CA LYS A 274 -4.78 -27.49 -5.40
C LYS A 274 -3.26 -27.69 -5.17
N CYS A 275 -2.94 -28.86 -4.65
CA CYS A 275 -1.66 -29.52 -4.83
C CYS A 275 -1.75 -30.42 -6.09
#